data_AF-A0A662SKP5-F1
#
_entry.id   AF-A0A662SKP5-F1
#
_cell.length_a   1.000
_cell.length_b   1.000
_cell.length_c   1.000
_cell.angle_alpha   90.00
_cell.angle_beta   90.00
_cell.angle_gamma   90.00
#
_symmetry.space_group_name_H-M   'P 1'
#
loop_
_entity.id
_entity.type
_entity.pdbx_description
1 polymer ?
#
loop_
_entity_poly.entity_id
_entity_poly.type
_entity_poly.pdbx_seq_one_letter_code
_entity_poly.pdbx_strand_id
1 'polypeptide(L)' 'QRAWHLVFKAYGDEELIKVGYQAGFGEKNSLGFGMVKVDGRRKNG' A
#
# COMPACT_ATOMS: atom_id res chain seq x y z
N GLN A 1 -12.91 -15.04 4.39
CA GLN A 1 -12.10 -13.95 4.96
C GLN A 1 -12.61 -12.62 4.40
N ARG A 2 -12.71 -11.57 5.22
CA ARG A 2 -13.05 -10.22 4.74
C ARG A 2 -11.75 -9.43 4.47
N ALA A 3 -11.71 -8.69 3.36
CA ALA A 3 -10.60 -7.82 2.98
C ALA A 3 -11.13 -6.46 2.49
N TRP A 4 -10.23 -5.49 2.33
CA TRP A 4 -10.59 -4.12 1.99
C TRP A 4 -9.85 -3.66 0.74
N HIS A 5 -10.57 -3.05 -0.19
CA HIS A 5 -9.98 -2.34 -1.33
C HIS A 5 -9.93 -0.86 -0.97
N LEU A 6 -8.71 -0.31 -0.81
CA LEU A 6 -8.48 0.99 -0.20
C LEU A 6 -7.74 1.95 -1.13
N VAL A 7 -8.05 3.24 -0.99
CA VAL A 7 -7.22 4.35 -1.46
C VAL A 7 -6.88 5.19 -0.24
N PHE A 8 -5.60 5.36 0.05
CA PHE A 8 -5.13 6.06 1.24
C PHE A 8 -3.85 6.86 0.94
N LYS A 9 -3.53 7.81 1.83
CA LYS A 9 -2.23 8.50 1.86
C LYS A 9 -1.44 7.97 3.06
N ALA A 10 -0.16 7.68 2.85
CA ALA A 10 0.76 7.28 3.91
C ALA A 10 1.84 8.35 4.09
N TYR A 11 2.22 8.59 5.34
CA TYR A 11 3.26 9.54 5.73
C TYR A 11 4.10 8.90 6.84
N GLY A 12 5.40 9.12 6.83
CA GLY A 12 6.32 8.53 7.79
C GLY A 12 7.69 8.26 7.16
N ASP A 13 8.43 7.34 7.77
CA ASP A 13 9.73 6.90 7.28
C ASP A 13 9.62 6.28 5.87
N GLU A 14 10.48 6.72 4.97
CA GLU A 14 10.45 6.29 3.57
C GLU A 14 10.80 4.81 3.43
N GLU A 15 11.78 4.30 4.20
CA GLU A 15 12.16 2.89 4.15
C GLU A 15 11.03 1.99 4.64
N LEU A 16 10.33 2.41 5.71
CA LEU A 16 9.17 1.67 6.20
C LEU A 16 8.03 1.61 5.18
N ILE A 17 7.73 2.74 4.52
CA ILE A 17 6.72 2.78 3.46
C ILE A 17 7.15 1.91 2.27
N LYS A 18 8.43 1.93 1.91
CA LYS A 18 9.00 1.11 0.83
C LYS A 18 8.88 -0.38 1.14
N VAL A 19 9.12 -0.80 2.38
CA VAL A 19 8.91 -2.19 2.82
C VAL A 19 7.45 -2.60 2.59
N GLY A 20 6.48 -1.78 3.02
CA GLY A 20 5.06 -2.06 2.80
C GLY A 20 4.67 -2.09 1.32
N TYR A 21 5.30 -1.25 0.47
CA TYR A 21 5.10 -1.28 -0.97
C TYR A 21 5.62 -2.58 -1.62
N GLN A 22 6.79 -3.06 -1.19
CA GLN A 22 7.43 -4.25 -1.75
C GLN A 22 6.82 -5.57 -1.23
N ALA A 23 6.56 -5.65 0.08
CA ALA A 23 6.08 -6.86 0.73
C ALA A 23 4.55 -6.93 0.84
N GLY A 24 3.85 -5.81 0.70
CA GLY A 24 2.42 -5.67 0.98
C GLY A 24 2.14 -5.16 2.39
N PHE A 25 1.03 -4.42 2.55
CA PHE A 25 0.58 -3.87 3.81
C PHE A 25 -0.36 -4.84 4.56
N GLY A 26 -0.23 -4.89 5.89
CA GLY A 26 -1.09 -5.73 6.74
C GLY A 26 -0.64 -7.19 6.77
N GLU A 27 -1.58 -8.12 6.67
CA GLU A 27 -1.33 -9.56 6.85
C GLU A 27 -1.65 -10.37 5.58
N LYS A 28 -1.20 -11.63 5.56
CA LYS A 28 -1.50 -12.62 4.50
C LYS A 28 -0.99 -12.22 3.11
N ASN A 29 0.15 -11.54 3.05
CA ASN A 29 0.75 -11.11 1.78
C ASN A 29 1.10 -12.30 0.87
N SER A 30 1.57 -13.40 1.45
CA SER A 30 1.84 -14.65 0.72
C SER A 30 0.59 -15.32 0.14
N LEU A 31 -0.61 -14.93 0.58
CA LEU A 31 -1.90 -15.36 0.03
C LEU A 31 -2.49 -14.32 -0.94
N GLY A 32 -1.75 -13.27 -1.29
CA GLY A 32 -2.13 -12.26 -2.28
C GLY A 32 -2.84 -11.02 -1.75
N PHE A 33 -2.77 -10.73 -0.45
CA PHE A 33 -3.40 -9.53 0.15
C PHE A 33 -2.40 -8.40 0.41
N GLY A 34 -2.88 -7.16 0.41
CA GLY A 34 -2.10 -6.00 0.87
C GLY A 34 -1.14 -5.39 -0.17
N MET A 35 -1.05 -5.92 -1.38
CA MET A 35 -0.29 -5.28 -2.45
C MET A 35 -0.94 -3.95 -2.86
N VAL A 36 -0.13 -2.91 -3.03
CA VAL A 36 -0.61 -1.56 -3.36
C VAL A 36 0.10 -1.02 -4.60
N LYS A 37 -0.46 0.04 -5.18
CA LYS A 37 0.18 0.84 -6.23
C LYS A 37 0.03 2.31 -5.90
N VAL A 38 0.96 3.13 -6.41
CA VAL A 38 0.80 4.58 -6.36
C VAL A 38 -0.43 4.96 -7.19
N ASP A 39 -1.31 5.79 -6.62
CA ASP A 39 -2.45 6.30 -7.35
C ASP A 39 -1.95 7.30 -8.41
N GLY A 40 -2.19 6.98 -9.69
CA GLY A 40 -1.71 7.75 -10.84
C GLY A 40 -2.45 9.07 -11.07
N ARG A 41 -3.37 9.45 -10.18
CA ARG A 41 -3.99 10.79 -10.17
C ARG A 41 -2.92 11.84 -9.83
N ARG A 42 -2.26 12.32 -10.89
CA ARG A 42 -1.35 13.48 -10.92
C ARG A 42 -1.93 14.60 -10.03
N LYS A 43 -1.15 15.08 -9.06
CA LYS A 43 -1.40 16.41 -8.50
C LYS A 43 -1.10 17.41 -9.62
N ASN A 44 -2.13 18.05 -10.16
CA ASN A 44 -1.94 19.35 -10.77
C ASN A 44 -1.72 20.33 -9.62
N GLY A 45 -0.49 20.85 -9.46
CA GLY A 45 -0.14 21.92 -8.51
C GLY A 45 0.19 21.43 -7.11
#